data_AF-A0A508X5G7-F1
#
_entry.id   AF-A0A508X5G7-F1
#
_cell.length_a   1.000
_cell.length_b   1.000
_cell.length_c   1.000
_cell.angle_alpha   90.00
_cell.angle_beta   90.00
_cell.angle_gamma   90.00
#
_symmetry.space_group_name_H-M   'P 1'
#
loop_
_entity.id
_entity.type
_entity.pdbx_description
1 polymer ?
#
loop_
_entity_poly.entity_id
_entity_poly.type
_entity_poly.pdbx_seq_one_letter_code
_entity_poly.pdbx_strand_id
1 'polypeptide(L)'
;MRERLQSGLWLSRRDLSFMVGVVAFQWTIPTSAGAAQSWRLDERFDFLSKHGNSSCSAAFTESIAKMPVTARLQGSCCAPMDRHRYGEQIEALKKYAAIPEIPPDPYDIAAGTAQKAMRYYDLALSPDEQRAYQYAMDNSDERGPCCCQCWRWRVYGGLGKFLIREHRFKGEQLVDVWNLSSGCGGGAEHHHG
;
A
#
# COMPACT_ATOMS: atom_id res chain seq x y z
N MET A 1 34.47 39.14 -40.80
CA MET A 1 35.02 40.36 -40.15
C MET A 1 33.80 41.08 -39.58
N ARG A 2 33.59 41.18 -38.25
CA ARG A 2 34.28 42.06 -37.28
C ARG A 2 34.38 43.50 -37.76
N GLU A 3 33.49 44.34 -37.26
CA GLU A 3 33.81 45.61 -36.61
C GLU A 3 32.88 45.79 -35.39
N ARG A 4 33.20 46.71 -34.47
CA ARG A 4 32.78 46.64 -33.05
C ARG A 4 32.77 48.05 -32.44
N LEU A 5 31.97 48.25 -31.37
CA LEU A 5 32.03 49.38 -30.39
C LEU A 5 31.40 50.70 -30.91
N GLN A 6 30.77 51.58 -30.10
CA GLN A 6 30.55 51.62 -28.64
C GLN A 6 29.40 52.58 -28.21
N SER A 7 28.85 52.36 -27.00
CA SER A 7 28.30 53.35 -26.01
C SER A 7 27.43 54.55 -26.46
N GLY A 8 26.16 54.68 -26.04
CA GLY A 8 25.75 55.31 -24.76
C GLY A 8 24.82 56.52 -25.01
N LEU A 9 24.05 57.14 -24.09
CA LEU A 9 23.69 56.95 -22.66
C LEU A 9 22.15 57.19 -22.51
N TRP A 10 21.42 56.45 -21.66
CA TRP A 10 20.92 56.86 -20.33
C TRP A 10 19.98 58.11 -20.28
N LEU A 11 18.68 57.88 -20.00
CA LEU A 11 17.75 58.90 -19.49
C LEU A 11 16.94 58.36 -18.31
N SER A 12 16.66 59.24 -17.35
CA SER A 12 16.32 58.90 -15.96
C SER A 12 14.81 58.85 -15.67
N ARG A 13 14.44 58.10 -14.62
CA ARG A 13 13.09 58.09 -14.04
C ARG A 13 12.89 59.28 -13.08
N ARG A 14 11.66 59.82 -13.07
CA ARG A 14 10.98 60.53 -11.97
C ARG A 14 9.52 60.71 -12.38
N ASP A 15 8.62 59.86 -11.88
CA ASP A 15 7.86 60.03 -10.63
C ASP A 15 6.72 61.06 -10.76
N LEU A 16 5.48 60.59 -10.80
CA LEU A 16 4.35 61.17 -10.06
C LEU A 16 3.16 60.19 -10.03
N SER A 17 2.77 59.81 -8.82
CA SER A 17 1.74 58.81 -8.51
C SER A 17 0.34 59.38 -8.58
N PHE A 18 -0.66 58.56 -8.93
CA PHE A 18 -2.01 58.64 -8.31
C PHE A 18 -2.65 57.25 -8.20
N MET A 19 -3.23 56.97 -7.04
CA MET A 19 -3.81 55.68 -6.63
C MET A 19 -5.34 55.74 -6.62
N VAL A 20 -6.02 54.90 -7.42
CA VAL A 20 -7.40 54.38 -7.25
C VAL A 20 -7.48 53.10 -8.09
N GLY A 21 -8.07 51.96 -7.69
CA GLY A 21 -8.65 51.52 -6.41
C GLY A 21 -8.92 50.00 -6.50
N VAL A 22 -8.95 49.28 -5.36
CA VAL A 22 -8.99 47.81 -5.33
C VAL A 22 -10.40 47.24 -5.43
N VAL A 23 -10.64 46.32 -6.36
CA VAL A 23 -11.64 45.24 -6.21
C VAL A 23 -11.07 43.93 -6.76
N ALA A 24 -10.27 43.23 -5.94
CA ALA A 24 -9.89 41.86 -6.23
C ALA A 24 -11.00 40.92 -5.75
N PHE A 25 -11.82 40.40 -6.67
CA PHE A 25 -12.87 39.44 -6.34
C PHE A 25 -12.25 38.06 -6.06
N GLN A 26 -11.70 37.90 -4.85
CA GLN A 26 -11.07 36.65 -4.41
C GLN A 26 -12.14 35.60 -4.14
N TRP A 27 -12.45 34.79 -5.15
CA TRP A 27 -13.06 33.48 -4.95
C TRP A 27 -12.06 32.57 -4.23
N THR A 28 -12.07 32.64 -2.89
CA THR A 28 -11.56 31.55 -2.07
C THR A 28 -12.48 30.35 -2.26
N ILE A 29 -12.15 29.51 -3.25
CA ILE A 29 -12.72 28.16 -3.33
C ILE A 29 -12.35 27.49 -2.00
N PRO A 30 -13.31 27.11 -1.14
CA PRO A 30 -12.98 26.28 0.00
C PRO A 30 -12.56 24.94 -0.57
N THR A 31 -11.25 24.68 -0.58
CA THR A 31 -10.73 23.35 -0.87
C THR A 31 -11.24 22.46 0.24
N SER A 32 -12.35 21.77 -0.02
CA SER A 32 -12.88 20.70 0.82
C SER A 32 -11.87 19.56 0.77
N ALA A 33 -10.79 19.71 1.54
CA ALA A 33 -9.98 18.60 1.98
C ALA A 33 -10.95 17.70 2.76
N GLY A 34 -11.52 16.73 2.05
CA GLY A 34 -12.23 15.63 2.65
C GLY A 34 -11.22 14.91 3.51
N ALA A 35 -11.17 15.31 4.78
CA ALA A 35 -10.37 14.64 5.79
C ALA A 35 -10.92 13.22 5.84
N ALA A 36 -10.22 12.30 5.16
CA ALA A 36 -10.39 10.88 5.38
C ALA A 36 -10.29 10.70 6.89
N GLN A 37 -11.40 10.35 7.53
CA GLN A 37 -11.48 10.31 8.98
C GLN A 37 -10.39 9.35 9.44
N SER A 38 -9.33 9.90 10.04
CA SER A 38 -8.20 9.14 10.52
C SER A 38 -8.64 8.44 11.79
N TRP A 39 -9.37 7.33 11.62
CA TRP A 39 -9.81 6.48 12.70
C TRP A 39 -8.60 6.11 13.54
N ARG A 40 -8.75 6.22 14.86
CA ARG A 40 -7.72 5.80 15.79
C ARG A 40 -7.47 4.31 15.60
N LEU A 41 -6.26 3.87 15.90
CA LEU A 41 -5.85 2.47 15.72
C LEU A 41 -6.80 1.50 16.45
N ASP A 42 -7.30 1.89 17.62
CA ASP A 42 -8.32 1.13 18.38
C ASP A 42 -9.66 1.03 17.66
N GLU A 43 -10.15 2.14 17.07
CA GLU A 43 -11.42 2.18 16.32
C GLU A 43 -11.35 1.30 15.06
N ARG A 44 -10.19 1.29 14.40
CA ARG A 44 -9.91 0.40 13.26
C ARG A 44 -9.87 -1.06 13.69
N PHE A 45 -9.16 -1.37 14.77
CA PHE A 45 -9.11 -2.73 15.32
C PHE A 45 -10.51 -3.24 15.71
N ASP A 46 -11.27 -2.43 16.45
CA ASP A 46 -12.64 -2.75 16.87
C ASP A 46 -13.55 -3.03 15.67
N PHE A 47 -13.44 -2.23 14.61
CA PHE A 47 -14.21 -2.45 13.40
C PHE A 47 -13.79 -3.74 12.67
N LEU A 48 -12.49 -3.91 12.38
CA LEU A 48 -11.99 -5.02 11.56
C LEU A 48 -12.13 -6.39 12.25
N SER A 49 -12.03 -6.42 13.58
CA SER A 49 -12.21 -7.64 14.39
C SER A 49 -13.68 -8.10 14.49
N LYS A 50 -14.66 -7.20 14.25
CA LYS A 50 -16.10 -7.47 14.39
C LYS A 50 -16.87 -7.49 13.07
N HIS A 51 -16.36 -6.83 12.04
CA HIS A 51 -17.05 -6.62 10.75
C HIS A 51 -16.25 -7.16 9.54
N GLY A 52 -15.31 -8.09 9.78
CA GLY A 52 -14.56 -8.76 8.72
C GLY A 52 -15.44 -9.53 7.74
N ASN A 53 -15.04 -9.53 6.46
CA ASN A 53 -15.68 -10.31 5.38
C ASN A 53 -14.72 -11.37 4.78
N SER A 54 -13.46 -11.38 5.19
CA SER A 54 -12.44 -12.29 4.68
C SER A 54 -12.75 -13.74 5.03
N SER A 55 -12.81 -14.61 4.02
CA SER A 55 -13.08 -16.04 4.19
C SER A 55 -12.05 -16.87 3.44
N CYS A 56 -11.52 -17.92 4.08
CA CYS A 56 -10.61 -18.90 3.44
C CYS A 56 -11.35 -19.88 2.49
N SER A 57 -12.21 -19.36 1.60
CA SER A 57 -13.02 -20.17 0.67
C SER A 57 -12.69 -19.89 -0.80
N ALA A 58 -12.91 -20.90 -1.65
CA ALA A 58 -12.78 -20.77 -3.11
C ALA A 58 -13.77 -19.72 -3.65
N ALA A 59 -15.03 -19.75 -3.20
CA ALA A 59 -16.05 -18.78 -3.59
C ALA A 59 -15.66 -17.32 -3.27
N PHE A 60 -15.05 -17.06 -2.11
CA PHE A 60 -14.51 -15.72 -1.81
C PHE A 60 -13.33 -15.37 -2.72
N THR A 61 -12.43 -16.33 -2.98
CA THR A 61 -11.30 -16.14 -3.90
C THR A 61 -11.75 -15.75 -5.31
N GLU A 62 -12.81 -16.39 -5.82
CA GLU A 62 -13.40 -16.12 -7.13
C GLU A 62 -14.19 -14.81 -7.17
N SER A 63 -14.81 -14.40 -6.05
CA SER A 63 -15.60 -13.16 -6.00
C SER A 63 -14.73 -11.91 -6.11
N ILE A 64 -13.47 -11.95 -5.64
CA ILE A 64 -12.51 -10.83 -5.71
C ILE A 64 -12.37 -10.28 -7.13
N ALA A 65 -12.34 -11.14 -8.16
CA ALA A 65 -12.23 -10.71 -9.57
C ALA A 65 -13.46 -9.93 -10.08
N LYS A 66 -14.58 -10.00 -9.38
CA LYS A 66 -15.86 -9.36 -9.70
C LYS A 66 -16.19 -8.18 -8.77
N MET A 67 -15.41 -7.98 -7.70
CA MET A 67 -15.61 -6.87 -6.77
C MET A 67 -15.28 -5.51 -7.45
N PRO A 68 -16.02 -4.43 -7.13
CA PRO A 68 -15.58 -3.07 -7.45
C PRO A 68 -14.18 -2.83 -6.89
N VAL A 69 -13.30 -2.14 -7.62
CA VAL A 69 -11.89 -1.95 -7.22
C VAL A 69 -11.70 -1.23 -5.88
N THR A 70 -12.70 -0.46 -5.44
CA THR A 70 -12.77 0.25 -4.16
C THR A 70 -13.34 -0.57 -3.00
N ALA A 71 -13.90 -1.76 -3.26
CA ALA A 71 -14.37 -2.67 -2.22
C ALA A 71 -13.21 -3.11 -1.31
N ARG A 72 -13.54 -3.52 -0.09
CA ARG A 72 -12.56 -3.85 0.96
C ARG A 72 -12.64 -5.33 1.34
N LEU A 73 -11.49 -5.99 1.40
CA LEU A 73 -11.30 -7.32 1.95
C LEU A 73 -10.83 -7.11 3.39
N GLN A 74 -11.70 -7.43 4.36
CA GLN A 74 -11.58 -6.96 5.74
C GLN A 74 -11.54 -8.08 6.77
N GLY A 75 -10.82 -7.84 7.86
CA GLY A 75 -10.68 -8.74 9.01
C GLY A 75 -9.72 -9.92 8.78
N SER A 76 -9.57 -10.73 9.82
CA SER A 76 -8.78 -11.98 9.78
C SER A 76 -9.60 -13.14 9.19
N CYS A 77 -8.92 -14.19 8.74
CA CYS A 77 -9.56 -15.31 8.04
C CYS A 77 -9.42 -16.70 8.69
N CYS A 78 -8.57 -16.85 9.73
CA CYS A 78 -8.31 -18.15 10.37
C CYS A 78 -8.44 -18.11 11.91
N ALA A 79 -7.94 -17.08 12.57
CA ALA A 79 -8.05 -16.85 14.01
C ALA A 79 -8.55 -15.41 14.29
N PRO A 80 -9.07 -15.09 15.50
CA PRO A 80 -9.39 -13.72 15.88
C PRO A 80 -8.20 -12.77 15.73
N MET A 81 -8.44 -11.49 15.42
CA MET A 81 -7.38 -10.49 15.41
C MET A 81 -6.84 -10.24 16.82
N ASP A 82 -5.52 -10.13 16.98
CA ASP A 82 -4.90 -9.66 18.22
C ASP A 82 -4.60 -8.15 18.17
N ARG A 83 -4.90 -7.43 19.25
CA ARG A 83 -4.78 -5.97 19.30
C ARG A 83 -3.32 -5.52 19.40
N HIS A 84 -2.46 -6.27 20.08
CA HIS A 84 -1.05 -5.89 20.22
C HIS A 84 -0.33 -6.05 18.89
N ARG A 85 -0.38 -7.26 18.32
CA ARG A 85 0.16 -7.62 17.00
C ARG A 85 -0.36 -6.69 15.90
N TYR A 86 -1.66 -6.36 15.88
CA TYR A 86 -2.20 -5.42 14.90
C TYR A 86 -1.48 -4.07 14.92
N GLY A 87 -1.19 -3.54 16.11
CA GLY A 87 -0.47 -2.27 16.23
C GLY A 87 0.98 -2.36 15.74
N GLU A 88 1.68 -3.45 16.09
CA GLU A 88 3.05 -3.70 15.62
C GLU A 88 3.10 -3.84 14.09
N GLN A 89 2.15 -4.56 13.49
CA GLN A 89 2.05 -4.72 12.03
C GLN A 89 1.83 -3.36 11.34
N ILE A 90 0.89 -2.53 11.82
CA ILE A 90 0.61 -1.20 11.25
C ILE A 90 1.82 -0.25 11.36
N GLU A 91 2.55 -0.29 12.47
CA GLU A 91 3.75 0.54 12.63
C GLU A 91 4.91 0.03 11.77
N ALA A 92 5.17 -1.28 11.75
CA ALA A 92 6.28 -1.87 11.01
C ALA A 92 6.09 -1.77 9.48
N LEU A 93 4.86 -1.90 8.96
CA LEU A 93 4.56 -1.79 7.53
C LEU A 93 4.84 -0.38 6.96
N LYS A 94 4.95 0.66 7.80
CA LYS A 94 5.32 2.02 7.34
C LYS A 94 6.64 2.05 6.58
N LYS A 95 7.58 1.14 6.86
CA LYS A 95 8.86 1.05 6.12
C LYS A 95 8.67 0.71 4.62
N TYR A 96 7.52 0.18 4.24
CA TYR A 96 7.14 -0.15 2.87
C TYR A 96 6.17 0.85 2.21
N ALA A 97 5.82 1.96 2.88
CA ALA A 97 4.82 2.92 2.41
C ALA A 97 5.12 3.57 1.03
N ALA A 98 6.35 3.46 0.53
CA ALA A 98 6.73 3.89 -0.82
C ALA A 98 6.27 2.92 -1.94
N ILE A 99 5.77 1.73 -1.61
CA ILE A 99 5.27 0.72 -2.56
C ILE A 99 3.75 0.57 -2.36
N PRO A 100 2.91 1.23 -3.17
CA PRO A 100 1.46 1.29 -2.94
C PRO A 100 0.73 -0.05 -3.12
N GLU A 101 1.39 -1.06 -3.71
CA GLU A 101 0.89 -2.43 -3.80
C GLU A 101 1.00 -3.21 -2.50
N ILE A 102 1.86 -2.80 -1.55
CA ILE A 102 1.91 -3.38 -0.20
C ILE A 102 0.82 -2.70 0.62
N PRO A 103 -0.23 -3.42 1.08
CA PRO A 103 -1.28 -2.81 1.88
C PRO A 103 -0.73 -2.29 3.21
N PRO A 104 -1.00 -1.02 3.59
CA PRO A 104 -0.55 -0.47 4.87
C PRO A 104 -1.37 -1.00 6.06
N ASP A 105 -2.42 -1.76 5.79
CA ASP A 105 -3.19 -2.54 6.77
C ASP A 105 -3.39 -3.97 6.24
N PRO A 106 -2.86 -5.01 6.91
CA PRO A 106 -2.99 -6.38 6.45
C PRO A 106 -4.41 -6.93 6.61
N TYR A 107 -5.25 -6.29 7.43
CA TYR A 107 -6.65 -6.67 7.66
C TYR A 107 -7.64 -5.76 6.92
N ASP A 108 -7.19 -4.81 6.08
CA ASP A 108 -8.07 -3.93 5.29
C ASP A 108 -7.49 -3.60 3.90
N ILE A 109 -7.78 -4.47 2.94
CA ILE A 109 -7.14 -4.48 1.61
C ILE A 109 -8.13 -4.05 0.53
N ALA A 110 -7.71 -3.17 -0.40
CA ALA A 110 -8.54 -2.80 -1.54
C ALA A 110 -8.64 -3.96 -2.54
N ALA A 111 -9.85 -4.24 -3.05
CA ALA A 111 -10.07 -5.26 -4.07
C ALA A 111 -9.25 -5.00 -5.33
N GLY A 112 -9.05 -3.75 -5.75
CA GLY A 112 -8.16 -3.40 -6.86
C GLY A 112 -6.70 -3.80 -6.62
N THR A 113 -6.19 -3.64 -5.40
CA THR A 113 -4.83 -4.08 -5.02
C THR A 113 -4.74 -5.60 -5.04
N ALA A 114 -5.73 -6.30 -4.47
CA ALA A 114 -5.81 -7.76 -4.51
C ALA A 114 -5.87 -8.31 -5.94
N GLN A 115 -6.72 -7.73 -6.80
CA GLN A 115 -6.84 -8.06 -8.22
C GLN A 115 -5.52 -7.81 -8.98
N LYS A 116 -4.80 -6.71 -8.71
CA LYS A 116 -3.49 -6.44 -9.31
C LYS A 116 -2.48 -7.51 -8.89
N ALA A 117 -2.37 -7.80 -7.60
CA ALA A 117 -1.44 -8.78 -7.09
C ALA A 117 -1.72 -10.19 -7.64
N MET A 118 -2.99 -10.63 -7.68
CA MET A 118 -3.37 -11.95 -8.21
C MET A 118 -2.96 -12.16 -9.68
N ARG A 119 -2.87 -11.12 -10.51
CA ARG A 119 -2.37 -11.23 -11.90
C ARG A 119 -0.91 -11.69 -11.98
N TYR A 120 -0.13 -11.44 -10.93
CA TYR A 120 1.27 -11.89 -10.83
C TYR A 120 1.39 -13.30 -10.25
N TYR A 121 0.33 -13.92 -9.73
CA TYR A 121 0.41 -15.22 -9.05
C TYR A 121 0.92 -16.34 -9.99
N ASP A 122 0.41 -16.38 -11.23
CA ASP A 122 0.83 -17.36 -12.24
C ASP A 122 2.03 -16.90 -13.08
N LEU A 123 2.64 -15.75 -12.75
CA LEU A 123 3.83 -15.25 -13.46
C LEU A 123 4.99 -16.24 -13.32
N ALA A 124 5.59 -16.60 -14.45
CA ALA A 124 6.87 -17.30 -14.48
C ALA A 124 8.01 -16.35 -14.05
N LEU A 125 8.73 -16.76 -13.01
CA LEU A 125 9.93 -16.09 -12.53
C LEU A 125 11.16 -16.59 -13.28
N SER A 126 12.20 -15.75 -13.38
CA SER A 126 13.52 -16.21 -13.80
C SER A 126 14.11 -17.16 -12.75
N PRO A 127 15.16 -17.96 -13.04
CA PRO A 127 15.79 -18.83 -12.06
C PRO A 127 16.27 -18.09 -10.80
N ASP A 128 16.68 -16.83 -10.93
CA ASP A 128 17.20 -16.02 -9.82
C ASP A 128 16.06 -15.45 -8.96
N GLU A 129 15.01 -14.96 -9.62
CA GLU A 129 13.78 -14.51 -8.98
C GLU A 129 13.07 -15.66 -8.25
N GLN A 130 13.05 -16.86 -8.85
CA GLN A 130 12.47 -18.06 -8.25
C GLN A 130 13.24 -18.50 -6.99
N ARG A 131 14.57 -18.31 -6.92
CA ARG A 131 15.34 -18.57 -5.69
C ARG A 131 14.96 -17.60 -4.57
N ALA A 132 14.77 -16.31 -4.87
CA ALA A 132 14.29 -15.33 -3.90
C ALA A 132 12.86 -15.66 -3.41
N TYR A 133 11.97 -16.06 -4.31
CA TYR A 133 10.61 -16.47 -3.97
C TYR A 133 10.59 -17.74 -3.11
N GLN A 134 11.35 -18.77 -3.49
CA GLN A 134 11.43 -20.02 -2.74
C GLN A 134 12.04 -19.81 -1.34
N TYR A 135 13.08 -18.99 -1.21
CA TYR A 135 13.60 -18.62 0.10
C TYR A 135 12.51 -18.05 1.02
N ALA A 136 11.63 -17.19 0.49
CA ALA A 136 10.54 -16.64 1.28
C ALA A 136 9.46 -17.68 1.64
N MET A 137 9.18 -18.63 0.75
CA MET A 137 8.31 -19.78 1.04
C MET A 137 8.89 -20.61 2.20
N ASP A 138 10.19 -20.86 2.19
CA ASP A 138 10.85 -21.73 3.16
C ASP A 138 11.07 -21.04 4.53
N ASN A 139 11.19 -19.70 4.58
CA ASN A 139 11.63 -18.96 5.77
C ASN A 139 10.61 -17.97 6.36
N SER A 140 9.40 -17.84 5.79
CA SER A 140 8.31 -17.09 6.42
C SER A 140 7.63 -17.91 7.53
N ASP A 141 7.00 -17.22 8.48
CA ASP A 141 6.43 -17.83 9.69
C ASP A 141 5.35 -18.87 9.36
N GLU A 142 4.57 -18.58 8.31
CA GLU A 142 3.47 -19.41 7.81
C GLU A 142 3.93 -20.43 6.74
N ARG A 143 5.25 -20.58 6.50
CA ARG A 143 5.85 -21.35 5.39
C ARG A 143 5.27 -21.00 4.01
N GLY A 144 5.03 -19.72 3.80
CA GLY A 144 4.42 -19.16 2.61
C GLY A 144 3.73 -17.81 2.86
N PRO A 145 3.03 -17.26 1.85
CA PRO A 145 2.34 -15.98 1.95
C PRO A 145 1.13 -15.96 2.92
N CYS A 146 0.70 -17.11 3.44
CA CYS A 146 -0.44 -17.26 4.35
C CYS A 146 -0.46 -18.68 4.94
N CYS A 147 -1.00 -18.84 6.15
CA CYS A 147 -1.26 -20.13 6.82
C CYS A 147 -2.14 -21.12 6.01
N CYS A 148 -2.85 -20.66 4.97
CA CYS A 148 -3.75 -21.47 4.15
C CYS A 148 -3.65 -21.07 2.67
N GLN A 149 -3.81 -22.02 1.74
CA GLN A 149 -3.81 -21.79 0.28
C GLN A 149 -5.13 -21.15 -0.23
N CYS A 150 -5.58 -20.09 0.43
CA CYS A 150 -6.81 -19.36 0.12
C CYS A 150 -6.56 -18.15 -0.80
N TRP A 151 -7.54 -17.24 -0.89
CA TRP A 151 -7.37 -15.97 -1.61
C TRP A 151 -6.14 -15.18 -1.17
N ARG A 152 -5.82 -15.18 0.13
CA ARG A 152 -4.72 -14.39 0.71
C ARG A 152 -3.37 -14.95 0.25
N TRP A 153 -3.25 -16.27 0.12
CA TRP A 153 -2.10 -16.92 -0.51
C TRP A 153 -1.92 -16.49 -1.97
N ARG A 154 -3.02 -16.43 -2.76
CA ARG A 154 -2.94 -15.97 -4.16
C ARG A 154 -2.58 -14.48 -4.27
N VAL A 155 -3.16 -13.63 -3.41
CA VAL A 155 -2.85 -12.21 -3.35
C VAL A 155 -1.39 -11.98 -2.93
N TYR A 156 -0.96 -12.51 -1.79
CA TYR A 156 0.38 -12.23 -1.26
C TYR A 156 1.49 -13.01 -1.97
N GLY A 157 1.22 -14.19 -2.52
CA GLY A 157 2.13 -14.87 -3.44
C GLY A 157 2.33 -14.09 -4.72
N GLY A 158 1.24 -13.57 -5.31
CA GLY A 158 1.30 -12.69 -6.48
C GLY A 158 2.01 -11.37 -6.17
N LEU A 159 1.74 -10.75 -5.01
CA LEU A 159 2.46 -9.58 -4.52
C LEU A 159 3.96 -9.87 -4.38
N GLY A 160 4.35 -11.02 -3.84
CA GLY A 160 5.75 -11.42 -3.73
C GLY A 160 6.45 -11.51 -5.08
N LYS A 161 5.77 -12.10 -6.09
CA LYS A 161 6.28 -12.13 -7.47
C LYS A 161 6.40 -10.73 -8.08
N PHE A 162 5.45 -9.83 -7.83
CA PHE A 162 5.52 -8.42 -8.21
C PHE A 162 6.71 -7.70 -7.56
N LEU A 163 6.90 -7.85 -6.25
CA LEU A 163 8.00 -7.22 -5.50
C LEU A 163 9.38 -7.69 -5.95
N ILE A 164 9.53 -8.99 -6.26
CA ILE A 164 10.77 -9.53 -6.81
C ILE A 164 11.03 -8.99 -8.23
N ARG A 165 10.02 -9.04 -9.11
CA ARG A 165 10.16 -8.63 -10.53
C ARG A 165 10.40 -7.13 -10.69
N GLU A 166 9.55 -6.31 -10.08
CA GLU A 166 9.49 -4.86 -10.32
C GLU A 166 10.32 -4.06 -9.30
N HIS A 167 10.38 -4.52 -8.04
CA HIS A 167 11.10 -3.82 -6.95
C HIS A 167 12.41 -4.50 -6.54
N ARG A 168 12.81 -5.60 -7.23
CA ARG A 168 14.07 -6.33 -7.00
C ARG A 168 14.25 -6.82 -5.56
N PHE A 169 13.14 -7.17 -4.90
CA PHE A 169 13.18 -7.75 -3.56
C PHE A 169 13.99 -9.05 -3.54
N LYS A 170 14.83 -9.19 -2.51
CA LYS A 170 15.45 -10.47 -2.12
C LYS A 170 14.50 -11.28 -1.24
N GLY A 171 14.83 -12.55 -1.02
CA GLY A 171 14.02 -13.47 -0.23
C GLY A 171 13.75 -12.95 1.19
N GLU A 172 14.76 -12.39 1.85
CA GLU A 172 14.67 -11.84 3.21
C GLU A 172 13.69 -10.66 3.30
N GLN A 173 13.67 -9.81 2.27
CA GLN A 173 12.73 -8.68 2.19
C GLN A 173 11.30 -9.15 1.93
N LEU A 174 11.13 -10.30 1.27
CA LEU A 174 9.83 -10.89 1.01
C LEU A 174 9.30 -11.68 2.22
N VAL A 175 10.15 -12.39 2.96
CA VAL A 175 9.83 -12.97 4.28
C VAL A 175 9.25 -11.88 5.18
N ASP A 176 9.95 -10.76 5.31
CA ASP A 176 9.54 -9.66 6.16
C ASP A 176 8.18 -9.08 5.74
N VAL A 177 7.96 -8.83 4.45
CA VAL A 177 6.63 -8.39 3.94
C VAL A 177 5.54 -9.41 4.27
N TRP A 178 5.77 -10.71 4.06
CA TRP A 178 4.75 -11.73 4.33
C TRP A 178 4.45 -11.88 5.82
N ASN A 179 5.46 -11.90 6.68
CA ASN A 179 5.30 -11.98 8.13
C ASN A 179 4.54 -10.77 8.67
N LEU A 180 4.98 -9.55 8.31
CA LEU A 180 4.28 -8.31 8.68
C LEU A 180 2.87 -8.24 8.10
N SER A 181 2.65 -8.79 6.90
CA SER A 181 1.34 -8.78 6.24
C SER A 181 0.44 -9.96 6.59
N SER A 182 0.83 -10.87 7.49
CA SER A 182 0.00 -12.02 7.84
C SER A 182 -1.31 -11.54 8.48
N GLY A 183 -2.40 -11.77 7.74
CA GLY A 183 -3.77 -11.50 8.15
C GLY A 183 -4.51 -12.77 8.59
N CYS A 184 -3.79 -13.85 8.93
CA CYS A 184 -4.42 -15.06 9.48
C CYS A 184 -5.14 -14.79 10.82
N GLY A 185 -4.65 -13.81 11.59
CA GLY A 185 -5.06 -13.54 12.96
C GLY A 185 -4.15 -14.23 13.97
N GLY A 186 -4.53 -14.21 15.25
CA GLY A 186 -3.79 -14.79 16.37
C GLY A 186 -2.73 -13.86 16.96
N GLY A 187 -2.52 -13.96 18.28
CA GLY A 187 -1.42 -13.32 19.00
C GLY A 187 -0.11 -14.11 18.92
N ALA A 188 0.85 -13.80 19.80
CA ALA A 188 2.18 -14.42 19.83
C ALA A 188 2.16 -15.96 20.03
N GLU A 189 1.07 -16.50 20.58
CA GLU A 189 0.86 -17.95 20.75
C GLU A 189 0.67 -18.72 19.43
N HIS A 190 0.27 -18.03 18.35
CA HIS A 190 -0.23 -18.67 17.12
C HIS A 190 0.88 -19.03 16.13
N HIS A 191 1.60 -20.11 16.44
CA HIS A 191 2.38 -20.83 15.44
C HIS A 191 1.50 -21.82 14.67
N HIS A 192 1.23 -21.54 13.40
CA HIS A 192 0.70 -22.51 12.45
C HIS A 192 1.86 -23.37 11.92
N GLY A 193 2.15 -24.47 12.61
CA GLY A 193 3.14 -25.48 12.22
C GLY A 193 2.65 -26.46 11.16
#